data_AF-A0ABD1KCE4-F1
#
_entry.id   AF-A0ABD1KCE4-F1
#
_cell.length_a   1.000
_cell.length_b   1.000
_cell.length_c   1.000
_cell.angle_alpha   90.00
_cell.angle_beta   90.00
_cell.angle_gamma   90.00
#
_symmetry.space_group_name_H-M   'P 1'
#
loop_
_entity.id
_entity.type
_entity.pdbx_description
1 polymer ?
#
loop_
_entity_poly.entity_id
_entity_poly.type
_entity_poly.pdbx_seq_one_letter_code
_entity_poly.pdbx_strand_id
1 'polypeptide(L)'
;MVRRRAEHNNCEIFSLEELSLHQQDIERLEHIDRWCRDLRILYLQNNLIPRIENVGRLKKLEYLNLALNNIEIIENLEGCESLQKLDLTVNFVWSLSSVCSLRGNAHLRELYLVGNPCTQYQGYRAYVIATLPQLQSLDGEPIKRAERIRAEQGLEELRRRVLEQQADQQQKREQDKRVEHKNPTSIVQDGGDQQSPESKAECMQREREFWETPCDFSPESRLEAHRYLEEKRCQRTADKEKKPKKSRTLMAEDGRALNVNESKLGFTLTEDEENNCIQLDLHVP
;
A
#
# COMPACT_ATOMS: atom_id res chain seq x y z
N MET A 1 6.23 -0.01 -15.13
CA MET A 1 6.55 0.34 -13.73
C MET A 1 7.87 -0.30 -13.27
N VAL A 2 8.02 -1.64 -13.32
CA VAL A 2 9.27 -2.34 -12.94
C VAL A 2 10.46 -2.00 -13.86
N ARG A 3 10.24 -1.89 -15.19
CA ARG A 3 11.30 -1.58 -16.18
C ARG A 3 11.91 -0.18 -16.09
N ARG A 4 11.14 0.86 -15.71
CA ARG A 4 11.63 2.25 -15.61
C ARG A 4 12.48 2.49 -14.35
N ARG A 5 12.55 1.53 -13.43
CA ARG A 5 13.19 1.70 -12.13
C ARG A 5 14.20 0.61 -11.79
N ALA A 6 14.30 -0.40 -12.65
CA ALA A 6 15.51 -1.22 -12.82
C ALA A 6 16.65 -0.45 -13.54
N GLU A 7 16.63 0.89 -13.53
CA GLU A 7 17.71 1.73 -14.07
C GLU A 7 19.03 1.51 -13.31
N HIS A 8 18.97 1.04 -12.06
CA HIS A 8 20.15 0.61 -11.31
C HIS A 8 20.62 -0.82 -11.64
N ASN A 9 19.91 -1.54 -12.53
CA ASN A 9 20.17 -2.93 -12.87
C ASN A 9 20.13 -3.12 -14.39
N ASN A 10 20.90 -2.32 -15.15
CA ASN A 10 21.23 -2.50 -16.58
C ASN A 10 20.12 -3.06 -17.51
N CYS A 11 18.84 -2.75 -17.27
CA CYS A 11 17.69 -3.36 -17.98
C CYS A 11 17.60 -4.90 -17.90
N GLU A 12 18.35 -5.57 -17.03
CA GLU A 12 18.34 -7.02 -16.81
C GLU A 12 17.47 -7.37 -15.61
N ILE A 13 16.18 -7.63 -15.86
CA ILE A 13 15.23 -8.07 -14.83
C ILE A 13 15.41 -9.55 -14.43
N PHE A 14 16.33 -10.25 -15.09
CA PHE A 14 16.43 -11.72 -15.05
C PHE A 14 17.23 -12.27 -13.86
N SER A 15 17.85 -11.42 -13.02
CA SER A 15 18.63 -11.84 -11.84
C SER A 15 18.21 -11.16 -10.54
N LEU A 16 17.05 -10.49 -10.50
CA LEU A 16 16.55 -9.92 -9.23
C LEU A 16 16.10 -11.05 -8.30
N GLU A 17 16.93 -11.37 -7.30
CA GLU A 17 16.55 -12.20 -6.16
C GLU A 17 15.71 -11.41 -5.14
N GLU A 18 15.89 -10.10 -5.07
CA GLU A 18 15.19 -9.22 -4.11
C GLU A 18 14.58 -8.02 -4.83
N LEU A 19 13.29 -7.78 -4.62
CA LEU A 19 12.54 -6.68 -5.24
C LEU A 19 11.83 -5.87 -4.16
N SER A 20 12.21 -4.59 -4.06
CA SER A 20 11.59 -3.62 -3.17
C SER A 20 10.72 -2.63 -3.93
N LEU A 21 9.42 -2.64 -3.61
CA LEU A 21 8.37 -1.82 -4.20
C LEU A 21 7.49 -1.22 -3.09
N HIS A 22 8.13 -0.58 -2.12
CA HIS A 22 7.43 0.11 -1.03
C HIS A 22 6.88 1.46 -1.46
N GLN A 23 5.69 1.83 -0.98
CA GLN A 23 5.13 3.18 -1.15
C GLN A 23 5.03 3.60 -2.62
N GLN A 24 4.54 2.69 -3.47
CA GLN A 24 4.43 2.91 -4.91
C GLN A 24 2.98 2.98 -5.39
N ASP A 25 2.04 3.07 -4.45
CA ASP A 25 0.61 3.19 -4.71
C ASP A 25 0.12 2.14 -5.71
N ILE A 26 0.69 0.93 -5.61
CA ILE A 26 0.41 -0.17 -6.53
C ILE A 26 -1.00 -0.67 -6.24
N GLU A 27 -1.89 -0.49 -7.21
CA GLU A 27 -3.26 -1.02 -7.14
C GLU A 27 -3.35 -2.45 -7.71
N ARG A 28 -2.43 -2.86 -8.59
CA ARG A 28 -2.43 -4.20 -9.21
C ARG A 28 -1.03 -4.75 -9.40
N LEU A 29 -0.85 -6.02 -9.02
CA LEU A 29 0.36 -6.78 -9.26
C LEU A 29 0.31 -7.39 -10.66
N GLU A 30 0.76 -6.66 -11.68
CA GLU A 30 0.80 -7.16 -13.05
C GLU A 30 2.23 -7.55 -13.48
N HIS A 31 2.33 -8.66 -14.22
CA HIS A 31 3.55 -9.15 -14.90
C HIS A 31 4.74 -9.59 -14.04
N ILE A 32 4.64 -9.60 -12.71
CA ILE A 32 5.73 -10.10 -11.82
C ILE A 32 6.03 -11.57 -12.10
N ASP A 33 4.98 -12.38 -12.35
CA ASP A 33 5.07 -13.78 -12.74
C ASP A 33 5.93 -14.03 -14.00
N ARG A 34 5.97 -13.05 -14.91
CA ARG A 34 6.68 -13.12 -16.19
C ARG A 34 8.08 -12.53 -16.11
N TRP A 35 8.28 -11.50 -15.29
CA TRP A 35 9.53 -10.74 -15.27
C TRP A 35 10.54 -11.27 -14.27
N CYS A 36 10.11 -11.75 -13.10
CA CYS A 36 11.01 -12.07 -11.99
C CYS A 36 10.81 -13.51 -11.50
N ARG A 37 11.17 -14.51 -12.32
CA ARG A 37 10.95 -15.94 -11.96
C ARG A 37 11.84 -16.44 -10.83
N ASP A 38 13.00 -15.81 -10.66
CA ASP A 38 14.00 -16.20 -9.66
C ASP A 38 13.94 -15.35 -8.38
N LEU A 39 12.84 -14.62 -8.19
CA LEU A 39 12.64 -13.76 -7.03
C LEU A 39 12.52 -14.60 -5.75
N ARG A 40 13.30 -14.23 -4.74
CA ARG A 40 13.35 -14.83 -3.40
C ARG A 40 12.67 -13.94 -2.36
N ILE A 41 12.83 -12.62 -2.47
CA ILE A 41 12.26 -11.66 -1.51
C ILE A 41 11.46 -10.60 -2.26
N LEU A 42 10.19 -10.45 -1.88
CA LEU A 42 9.30 -9.43 -2.43
C LEU A 42 8.74 -8.53 -1.33
N TYR A 43 9.04 -7.26 -1.46
CA TYR A 43 8.68 -6.21 -0.54
C TYR A 43 7.65 -5.28 -1.18
N LEU A 44 6.41 -5.35 -0.72
CA LEU A 44 5.26 -4.60 -1.22
C LEU A 44 4.54 -3.82 -0.12
N GLN A 45 5.26 -3.46 0.94
CA GLN A 45 4.67 -2.75 2.06
C GLN A 45 4.14 -1.37 1.66
N ASN A 46 2.99 -0.98 2.23
CA ASN A 46 2.33 0.32 2.01
C ASN A 46 2.02 0.57 0.53
N ASN A 47 1.23 -0.33 -0.05
CA ASN A 47 0.61 -0.15 -1.37
C ASN A 47 -0.91 -0.30 -1.22
N LEU A 48 -1.63 -0.22 -2.33
CA LEU A 48 -3.10 -0.24 -2.36
C LEU A 48 -3.62 -1.55 -2.98
N ILE A 49 -2.87 -2.65 -2.81
CA ILE A 49 -3.14 -3.92 -3.49
C ILE A 49 -4.40 -4.55 -2.87
N PRO A 50 -5.50 -4.71 -3.63
CA PRO A 50 -6.75 -5.23 -3.11
C PRO A 50 -6.77 -6.77 -3.07
N ARG A 51 -6.01 -7.42 -3.97
CA ARG A 51 -5.97 -8.88 -4.11
C ARG A 51 -4.58 -9.35 -4.49
N ILE A 52 -4.25 -10.54 -3.99
CA ILE A 52 -3.00 -11.23 -4.30
C ILE A 52 -3.19 -11.94 -5.64
N GLU A 53 -2.55 -11.44 -6.69
CA GLU A 53 -2.60 -12.00 -8.04
C GLU A 53 -1.19 -12.07 -8.64
N ASN A 54 -0.99 -12.94 -9.62
CA ASN A 54 0.26 -13.07 -10.39
C ASN A 54 1.53 -13.36 -9.55
N VAL A 55 1.39 -13.97 -8.37
CA VAL A 55 2.51 -14.45 -7.54
C VAL A 55 2.67 -15.97 -7.57
N GLY A 56 1.63 -16.73 -7.95
CA GLY A 56 1.63 -18.19 -7.91
C GLY A 56 2.67 -18.90 -8.81
N ARG A 57 3.37 -18.19 -9.70
CA ARG A 57 4.46 -18.77 -10.52
C ARG A 57 5.85 -18.58 -9.92
N LEU A 58 5.96 -17.86 -8.80
CA LEU A 58 7.23 -17.53 -8.14
C LEU A 58 7.66 -18.68 -7.23
N LYS A 59 8.22 -19.74 -7.84
CA LYS A 59 8.61 -20.95 -7.11
C LYS A 59 9.72 -20.75 -6.09
N LYS A 60 10.61 -19.78 -6.33
CA LYS A 60 11.76 -19.46 -5.47
C LYS A 60 11.45 -18.41 -4.40
N LEU A 61 10.23 -17.89 -4.34
CA LEU A 61 9.86 -16.85 -3.38
C LEU A 61 9.89 -17.42 -1.96
N GLU A 62 10.78 -16.91 -1.13
CA GLU A 62 10.96 -17.30 0.27
C GLU A 62 10.26 -16.32 1.23
N TYR A 63 10.27 -15.03 0.92
CA TYR A 63 9.66 -14.00 1.75
C TYR A 63 8.77 -13.06 0.94
N LEU A 64 7.51 -12.93 1.37
CA LEU A 64 6.54 -11.99 0.83
C LEU A 64 6.06 -11.04 1.92
N ASN A 65 6.36 -9.76 1.76
CA ASN A 65 5.86 -8.70 2.63
C ASN A 65 4.77 -7.88 1.93
N LEU A 66 3.54 -8.05 2.38
CA LEU A 66 2.35 -7.33 1.94
C LEU A 66 1.74 -6.49 3.08
N ALA A 67 2.53 -6.08 4.06
CA ALA A 67 2.04 -5.26 5.15
C ALA A 67 1.46 -3.92 4.66
N LEU A 68 0.43 -3.40 5.33
CA LEU A 68 -0.25 -2.15 4.99
C LEU A 68 -0.77 -2.14 3.54
N ASN A 69 -1.49 -3.19 3.13
CA ASN A 69 -2.18 -3.26 1.84
C ASN A 69 -3.70 -3.38 2.03
N ASN A 70 -4.44 -3.49 0.93
CA ASN A 70 -5.89 -3.56 0.90
C ASN A 70 -6.41 -5.00 0.74
N ILE A 71 -5.63 -6.01 1.14
CA ILE A 71 -5.94 -7.41 0.86
C ILE A 71 -7.11 -7.89 1.72
N GLU A 72 -8.17 -8.37 1.07
CA GLU A 72 -9.36 -8.90 1.74
C GLU A 72 -9.37 -10.42 1.90
N ILE A 73 -8.74 -11.13 0.96
CA ILE A 73 -8.78 -12.59 0.85
C ILE A 73 -7.38 -13.07 0.49
N ILE A 74 -6.92 -14.12 1.18
CA ILE A 74 -5.68 -14.80 0.87
C ILE A 74 -5.96 -15.85 -0.21
N GLU A 75 -5.48 -15.61 -1.43
CA GLU A 75 -5.65 -16.50 -2.57
C GLU A 75 -4.40 -16.49 -3.47
N ASN A 76 -4.32 -17.41 -4.44
CA ASN A 76 -3.27 -17.47 -5.46
C ASN A 76 -1.82 -17.66 -4.96
N LEU A 77 -1.62 -18.11 -3.72
CA LEU A 77 -0.31 -18.39 -3.13
C LEU A 77 0.09 -19.87 -3.20
N GLU A 78 -0.80 -20.76 -3.67
CA GLU A 78 -0.60 -22.21 -3.70
C GLU A 78 0.64 -22.64 -4.50
N GLY A 79 1.01 -21.91 -5.55
CA GLY A 79 2.17 -22.21 -6.38
C GLY A 79 3.51 -21.67 -5.86
N CYS A 80 3.53 -20.93 -4.74
CA CYS A 80 4.76 -20.45 -4.10
C CYS A 80 5.36 -21.55 -3.20
N GLU A 81 5.94 -22.57 -3.81
CA GLU A 81 6.44 -23.77 -3.11
C GLU A 81 7.48 -23.45 -2.02
N SER A 82 8.37 -22.47 -2.27
CA SER A 82 9.46 -22.12 -1.35
C SER A 82 9.11 -21.07 -0.29
N LEU A 83 7.85 -20.63 -0.20
CA LEU A 83 7.45 -19.52 0.67
C LEU A 83 7.64 -19.91 2.15
N GLN A 84 8.49 -19.19 2.86
CA GLN A 84 8.83 -19.42 4.27
C GLN A 84 8.17 -18.41 5.20
N LYS A 85 8.09 -17.15 4.77
CA LYS A 85 7.57 -16.03 5.56
C LYS A 85 6.55 -15.23 4.77
N LEU A 86 5.38 -15.01 5.36
CA LEU A 86 4.31 -14.18 4.80
C LEU A 86 3.88 -13.13 5.81
N ASP A 87 4.00 -11.87 5.42
CA ASP A 87 3.56 -10.75 6.23
C ASP A 87 2.33 -10.07 5.60
N LEU A 88 1.19 -10.18 6.29
CA LEU A 88 -0.08 -9.54 5.93
C LEU A 88 -0.52 -8.56 7.03
N THR A 89 0.42 -8.01 7.80
CA THR A 89 0.14 -7.07 8.89
C THR A 89 -0.66 -5.85 8.39
N VAL A 90 -1.72 -5.48 9.10
CA VAL A 90 -2.61 -4.33 8.81
C VAL A 90 -3.17 -4.38 7.38
N ASN A 91 -3.78 -5.51 7.04
CA ASN A 91 -4.62 -5.68 5.84
C ASN A 91 -6.11 -5.76 6.23
N PHE A 92 -6.98 -6.08 5.27
CA PHE A 92 -8.43 -6.22 5.49
C PHE A 92 -8.89 -7.67 5.37
N VAL A 93 -8.03 -8.63 5.72
CA VAL A 93 -8.38 -10.04 5.63
C VAL A 93 -9.49 -10.35 6.61
N TRP A 94 -10.68 -10.60 6.09
CA TRP A 94 -11.87 -10.91 6.88
C TRP A 94 -12.22 -12.40 6.82
N SER A 95 -11.83 -13.11 5.77
CA SER A 95 -12.11 -14.55 5.68
C SER A 95 -10.97 -15.37 6.26
N LEU A 96 -11.16 -15.95 7.45
CA LEU A 96 -10.26 -16.99 7.99
C LEU A 96 -10.24 -18.24 7.10
N SER A 97 -11.30 -18.49 6.34
CA SER A 97 -11.38 -19.64 5.43
C SER A 97 -10.32 -19.55 4.33
N SER A 98 -9.92 -18.33 3.94
CA SER A 98 -8.88 -18.08 2.94
C SER A 98 -7.50 -18.60 3.36
N VAL A 99 -7.25 -18.75 4.68
CA VAL A 99 -6.02 -19.35 5.21
C VAL A 99 -5.86 -20.80 4.74
N CYS A 100 -6.94 -21.48 4.34
CA CYS A 100 -6.86 -22.84 3.80
C CYS A 100 -6.04 -22.91 2.51
N SER A 101 -5.99 -21.86 1.70
CA SER A 101 -5.17 -21.81 0.48
C SER A 101 -3.67 -21.89 0.78
N LEU A 102 -3.24 -21.48 1.98
CA LEU A 102 -1.85 -21.58 2.41
C LEU A 102 -1.44 -23.01 2.80
N ARG A 103 -2.37 -23.97 2.85
CA ARG A 103 -2.07 -25.37 3.17
C ARG A 103 -1.10 -26.00 2.16
N GLY A 104 -1.14 -25.58 0.90
CA GLY A 104 -0.25 -26.08 -0.15
C GLY A 104 1.22 -25.69 0.04
N ASN A 105 1.50 -24.63 0.80
CA ASN A 105 2.85 -24.12 1.02
C ASN A 105 3.54 -24.93 2.13
N ALA A 106 4.23 -26.01 1.76
CA ALA A 106 4.90 -26.91 2.69
C ALA A 106 6.02 -26.25 3.51
N HIS A 107 6.62 -25.17 2.99
CA HIS A 107 7.74 -24.48 3.63
C HIS A 107 7.35 -23.26 4.46
N LEU A 108 6.06 -22.93 4.56
CA LEU A 108 5.59 -21.75 5.30
C LEU A 108 5.76 -21.94 6.81
N ARG A 109 6.63 -21.13 7.42
CA ARG A 109 7.00 -21.20 8.84
C ARG A 109 6.49 -20.01 9.65
N GLU A 110 6.46 -18.82 9.05
CA GLU A 110 6.10 -17.58 9.71
C GLU A 110 4.95 -16.89 8.99
N LEU A 111 3.90 -16.55 9.74
CA LEU A 111 2.72 -15.85 9.26
C LEU A 111 2.36 -14.70 10.20
N TYR A 112 2.15 -13.52 9.64
CA TYR A 112 1.70 -12.35 10.38
C TYR A 112 0.34 -11.89 9.86
N LEU A 113 -0.67 -11.90 10.72
CA LEU A 113 -2.05 -11.46 10.46
C LEU A 113 -2.48 -10.33 11.39
N VAL A 114 -1.58 -9.78 12.20
CA VAL A 114 -1.85 -8.68 13.14
C VAL A 114 -2.52 -7.50 12.43
N GLY A 115 -3.60 -6.97 13.01
CA GLY A 115 -4.31 -5.80 12.46
C GLY A 115 -5.26 -6.10 11.30
N ASN A 116 -5.61 -7.37 11.09
CA ASN A 116 -6.67 -7.78 10.16
C ASN A 116 -8.00 -8.01 10.89
N PRO A 117 -9.16 -7.79 10.25
CA PRO A 117 -10.47 -8.13 10.82
C PRO A 117 -10.57 -9.57 11.31
N CYS A 118 -9.84 -10.51 10.68
CA CYS A 118 -9.82 -11.91 11.07
C CYS A 118 -9.27 -12.18 12.48
N THR A 119 -8.47 -11.28 13.06
CA THR A 119 -7.95 -11.46 14.42
C THR A 119 -9.00 -11.21 15.50
N GLN A 120 -10.14 -10.62 15.14
CA GLN A 120 -11.26 -10.37 16.06
C GLN A 120 -12.09 -11.62 16.32
N TYR A 121 -11.98 -12.66 15.48
CA TYR A 121 -12.76 -13.88 15.66
C TYR A 121 -12.30 -14.67 16.87
N GLN A 122 -13.27 -15.24 17.59
CA GLN A 122 -12.98 -16.03 18.77
C GLN A 122 -12.30 -17.35 18.38
N GLY A 123 -11.09 -17.56 18.88
CA GLY A 123 -10.31 -18.76 18.55
C GLY A 123 -9.58 -18.68 17.21
N TYR A 124 -9.36 -17.47 16.65
CA TYR A 124 -8.61 -17.28 15.39
C TYR A 124 -7.27 -18.03 15.41
N ARG A 125 -6.49 -17.88 16.49
CA ARG A 125 -5.17 -18.49 16.63
C ARG A 125 -5.26 -20.02 16.57
N ALA A 126 -6.20 -20.61 17.29
CA ALA A 126 -6.41 -22.05 17.28
C ALA A 126 -6.85 -22.54 15.89
N TYR A 127 -7.75 -21.81 15.22
CA TYR A 127 -8.18 -22.14 13.86
C TYR A 127 -7.02 -22.13 12.86
N VAL A 128 -6.17 -21.10 12.89
CA VAL A 128 -5.00 -21.00 12.01
C VAL A 128 -3.99 -22.12 12.30
N ILE A 129 -3.69 -22.39 13.57
CA ILE A 129 -2.76 -23.45 13.98
C ILE A 129 -3.25 -24.83 13.53
N ALA A 130 -4.55 -25.11 13.67
CA ALA A 130 -5.14 -26.38 13.24
C ALA A 130 -5.22 -26.50 11.71
N THR A 131 -5.40 -25.36 11.02
CA THR A 131 -5.48 -25.33 9.55
C THR A 131 -4.12 -25.45 8.89
N LEU A 132 -3.06 -24.90 9.51
CA LEU A 132 -1.70 -24.85 8.99
C LEU A 132 -0.70 -25.57 9.91
N PRO A 133 -0.60 -26.91 9.83
CA PRO A 133 0.35 -27.67 10.64
C PRO A 133 1.82 -27.44 10.23
N GLN A 134 2.13 -26.80 9.11
CA GLN A 134 3.52 -26.44 8.76
C GLN A 134 4.04 -25.25 9.57
N LEU A 135 3.15 -24.42 10.14
CA LEU A 135 3.50 -23.14 10.73
C LEU A 135 4.25 -23.30 12.06
N GLN A 136 5.31 -22.51 12.23
CA GLN A 136 6.17 -22.49 13.42
C GLN A 136 5.92 -21.26 14.30
N SER A 137 5.64 -20.11 13.69
CA SER A 137 5.34 -18.85 14.39
C SER A 137 4.13 -18.17 13.76
N LEU A 138 3.25 -17.66 14.62
CA LEU A 138 2.09 -16.88 14.22
C LEU A 138 2.08 -15.57 15.02
N ASP A 139 2.02 -14.44 14.30
CA ASP A 139 1.99 -13.09 14.86
C ASP A 139 3.20 -12.76 15.75
N GLY A 140 4.36 -13.34 15.46
CA GLY A 140 5.58 -13.21 16.26
C GLY A 140 5.67 -14.18 17.44
N GLU A 141 4.60 -14.92 17.75
CA GLU A 141 4.56 -15.88 18.85
C GLU A 141 4.77 -17.32 18.36
N PRO A 142 5.79 -18.04 18.88
CA PRO A 142 6.07 -19.41 18.47
C PRO A 142 4.95 -20.37 18.89
N ILE A 143 4.61 -21.31 18.01
CA ILE A 143 3.52 -22.27 18.24
C ILE A 143 4.04 -23.45 19.05
N LYS A 144 3.50 -23.63 20.25
CA LYS A 144 3.84 -24.75 21.13
C LYS A 144 3.11 -26.02 20.70
N ARG A 145 3.75 -27.19 20.90
CA ARG A 145 3.15 -28.50 20.59
C ARG A 145 1.82 -28.74 21.31
N ALA A 146 1.68 -28.28 22.55
CA ALA A 146 0.44 -28.41 23.32
C ALA A 146 -0.72 -27.58 22.74
N GLU A 147 -0.45 -26.40 22.19
CA GLU A 147 -1.46 -25.58 21.51
C GLU A 147 -1.99 -26.28 20.27
N ARG A 148 -1.09 -26.92 19.52
CA ARG A 148 -1.45 -27.66 18.31
C ARG A 148 -2.41 -28.82 18.60
N ILE A 149 -2.14 -29.62 19.63
CA ILE A 149 -3.00 -30.75 20.00
C ILE A 149 -4.41 -30.27 20.36
N ARG A 150 -4.52 -29.19 21.16
CA ARG A 150 -5.82 -28.60 21.53
C ARG A 150 -6.55 -28.04 20.31
N ALA A 151 -5.83 -27.37 19.43
CA ALA A 151 -6.38 -26.78 18.22
C ALA A 151 -6.93 -27.84 17.26
N GLU A 152 -6.22 -28.97 17.10
CA GLU A 152 -6.62 -30.09 16.26
C GLU A 152 -7.89 -30.78 16.79
N GLN A 153 -7.98 -31.01 18.09
CA GLN A 153 -9.17 -31.60 18.73
C GLN A 153 -10.43 -30.73 18.60
N GLY A 154 -10.26 -29.40 18.60
CA GLY A 154 -11.36 -28.44 18.50
C GLY A 154 -11.67 -27.94 17.09
N LEU A 155 -11.03 -28.48 16.05
CA LEU A 155 -11.08 -27.90 14.70
C LEU A 155 -12.50 -27.81 14.13
N GLU A 156 -13.34 -28.83 14.31
CA GLU A 156 -14.71 -28.84 13.77
C GLU A 156 -15.61 -27.79 14.41
N GLU A 157 -15.53 -27.63 15.73
CA GLU A 157 -16.28 -26.59 16.44
C GLU A 157 -15.77 -25.19 16.10
N LEU A 158 -14.44 -25.02 16.04
CA LEU A 158 -13.82 -23.76 15.64
C LEU A 158 -14.25 -23.37 14.22
N ARG A 159 -14.25 -24.32 13.28
CA ARG A 159 -14.69 -24.08 11.91
C ARG A 159 -16.14 -23.62 11.86
N ARG A 160 -17.03 -24.27 12.61
CA ARG A 160 -18.44 -23.88 12.68
C ARG A 160 -18.61 -22.46 13.22
N ARG A 161 -17.97 -22.14 14.34
CA ARG A 161 -18.02 -20.81 14.96
C ARG A 161 -17.46 -19.72 14.05
N VAL A 162 -16.35 -20.00 13.36
CA VAL A 162 -15.73 -19.06 12.41
C VAL A 162 -16.66 -18.79 11.23
N LEU A 163 -17.33 -19.82 10.69
CA LEU A 163 -18.32 -19.63 9.61
C LEU A 163 -19.52 -18.80 10.07
N GLU A 164 -20.05 -19.08 11.26
CA GLU A 164 -21.15 -18.30 11.85
C GLU A 164 -20.75 -16.83 12.03
N GLN A 165 -19.58 -16.56 12.64
CA GLN A 165 -19.09 -15.20 12.85
C GLN A 165 -18.81 -14.46 11.53
N GLN A 166 -18.33 -15.17 10.49
CA GLN A 166 -18.16 -14.59 9.16
C GLN A 166 -19.49 -14.21 8.53
N ALA A 167 -20.50 -15.09 8.62
CA ALA A 167 -21.83 -14.83 8.10
C ALA A 167 -22.48 -13.63 8.80
N ASP A 168 -22.37 -13.56 10.14
CA ASP A 168 -22.91 -12.45 10.92
C ASP A 168 -22.24 -11.11 10.56
N GLN A 169 -20.90 -11.09 10.43
CA GLN A 169 -20.19 -9.89 10.01
C GLN A 169 -20.50 -9.48 8.58
N GLN A 170 -20.71 -10.45 7.68
CA GLN A 170 -21.08 -10.16 6.30
C GLN A 170 -22.50 -9.59 6.21
N GLN A 171 -23.46 -10.15 6.96
CA GLN A 171 -24.81 -9.62 7.04
C GLN A 171 -24.83 -8.22 7.66
N LYS A 172 -24.04 -7.98 8.71
CA LYS A 172 -23.92 -6.66 9.33
C LYS A 172 -23.36 -5.63 8.36
N ARG A 173 -22.25 -5.95 7.67
CA ARG A 173 -21.69 -5.08 6.62
C ARG A 173 -22.68 -4.81 5.49
N GLU A 174 -23.44 -5.81 5.08
CA GLU A 174 -24.42 -5.63 4.00
C GLU A 174 -25.64 -4.82 4.46
N GLN A 175 -26.03 -4.95 5.73
CA GLN A 175 -27.05 -4.11 6.33
C GLN A 175 -26.59 -2.66 6.49
N ASP A 176 -25.36 -2.44 6.94
CA ASP A 176 -24.75 -1.11 7.06
C ASP A 176 -24.65 -0.45 5.68
N LYS A 177 -24.13 -1.16 4.66
CA LYS A 177 -24.13 -0.68 3.26
C LYS A 177 -25.55 -0.36 2.77
N ARG A 178 -26.56 -1.18 3.09
CA ARG A 178 -27.97 -0.89 2.72
C ARG A 178 -28.55 0.32 3.43
N VAL A 179 -28.13 0.59 4.67
CA VAL A 179 -28.56 1.78 5.44
C VAL A 179 -27.91 3.03 4.86
N GLU A 180 -26.62 3.00 4.51
CA GLU A 180 -25.95 4.10 3.79
C GLU A 180 -26.58 4.37 2.42
N HIS A 181 -26.92 3.33 1.65
CA HIS A 181 -27.58 3.52 0.35
C HIS A 181 -29.02 4.07 0.48
N LYS A 182 -29.67 3.90 1.64
CA LYS A 182 -31.01 4.44 1.91
C LYS A 182 -30.99 5.83 2.54
N ASN A 183 -29.92 6.16 3.25
CA ASN A 183 -29.62 7.49 3.75
C ASN A 183 -28.44 8.04 2.96
N PRO A 184 -28.64 8.55 1.72
CA PRO A 184 -27.64 9.40 1.10
C PRO A 184 -27.56 10.65 1.97
N THR A 185 -26.69 10.64 2.97
CA THR A 185 -26.32 11.83 3.71
C THR A 185 -25.52 12.68 2.74
N SER A 186 -26.22 13.48 1.93
CA SER A 186 -25.73 14.71 1.29
C SER A 186 -24.27 14.72 0.80
N ILE A 187 -23.73 13.64 0.26
CA ILE A 187 -22.47 13.70 -0.47
C ILE A 187 -22.86 14.18 -1.86
N VAL A 188 -22.66 15.49 -2.05
CA VAL A 188 -22.81 16.17 -3.32
C VAL A 188 -21.99 15.41 -4.36
N GLN A 189 -22.68 14.64 -5.21
CA GLN A 189 -22.15 14.31 -6.52
C GLN A 189 -22.11 15.61 -7.31
N ASP A 190 -21.00 16.35 -7.22
CA ASP A 190 -20.69 17.33 -8.25
C ASP A 190 -19.83 16.65 -9.32
N GLY A 191 -20.50 15.78 -10.07
CA GLY A 191 -20.08 15.43 -11.42
C GLY A 191 -20.47 16.59 -12.32
N GLY A 192 -19.69 17.66 -12.28
CA GLY A 192 -19.94 18.87 -13.07
C GLY A 192 -18.68 19.71 -13.16
N ASP A 193 -18.05 19.69 -14.33
CA ASP A 193 -16.99 20.62 -14.76
C ASP A 193 -17.45 22.09 -14.60
N GLN A 194 -17.33 22.69 -13.42
CA GLN A 194 -17.38 24.13 -13.21
C GLN A 194 -16.41 24.54 -12.11
N GLN A 195 -15.20 24.95 -12.51
CA GLN A 195 -14.29 25.73 -11.67
C GLN A 195 -14.97 27.04 -11.26
N SER A 196 -15.65 27.02 -10.13
CA SER A 196 -15.96 28.22 -9.35
C SER A 196 -14.95 28.30 -8.18
N PRO A 197 -14.48 29.51 -7.81
CA PRO A 197 -13.47 29.63 -6.78
C PRO A 197 -14.11 29.36 -5.41
N GLU A 198 -14.00 28.12 -4.93
CA GLU A 198 -14.44 27.76 -3.58
C GLU A 198 -13.77 28.66 -2.54
N SER A 199 -14.55 29.13 -1.56
CA SER A 199 -13.99 29.96 -0.50
C SER A 199 -13.04 29.12 0.37
N LYS A 200 -11.91 29.71 0.82
CA LYS A 200 -10.95 29.01 1.69
C LYS A 200 -11.59 28.43 2.96
N ALA A 201 -12.69 29.02 3.41
CA ALA A 201 -13.45 28.57 4.57
C ALA A 201 -14.18 27.24 4.29
N GLU A 202 -14.84 27.11 3.13
CA GLU A 202 -15.53 25.88 2.73
C GLU A 202 -14.56 24.71 2.52
N CYS A 203 -13.38 24.98 1.93
CA CYS A 203 -12.32 23.99 1.77
C CYS A 203 -11.79 23.48 3.13
N MET A 204 -11.52 24.39 4.08
CA MET A 204 -11.08 24.02 5.43
C MET A 204 -12.15 23.31 6.26
N GLN A 205 -13.43 23.62 6.03
CA GLN A 205 -14.55 22.95 6.66
C GLN A 205 -14.66 21.49 6.18
N ARG A 206 -14.63 21.26 4.86
CA ARG A 206 -14.64 19.92 4.26
C ARG A 206 -13.43 19.09 4.67
N GLU A 207 -12.25 19.69 4.77
CA GLU A 207 -11.06 19.05 5.34
C GLU A 207 -11.29 18.53 6.74
N ARG A 208 -11.88 19.38 7.58
CA ARG A 208 -12.10 19.05 8.97
C ARG A 208 -13.14 17.96 9.10
N GLU A 209 -14.24 18.05 8.34
CA GLU A 209 -15.26 17.01 8.25
C GLU A 209 -14.68 15.69 7.75
N PHE A 210 -13.79 15.70 6.75
CA PHE A 210 -13.14 14.49 6.23
C PHE A 210 -12.26 13.78 7.29
N TRP A 211 -11.47 14.54 8.06
CA TRP A 211 -10.58 13.97 9.08
C TRP A 211 -11.26 13.67 10.42
N GLU A 212 -12.35 14.37 10.74
CA GLU A 212 -13.10 14.21 12.00
C GLU A 212 -14.19 13.14 11.90
N THR A 213 -14.68 12.83 10.70
CA THR A 213 -15.64 11.74 10.50
C THR A 213 -14.94 10.40 10.75
N PRO A 214 -15.44 9.55 11.67
CA PRO A 214 -14.88 8.22 11.89
C PRO A 214 -14.98 7.41 10.59
N CYS A 215 -13.84 7.06 10.00
CA CYS A 215 -13.81 6.22 8.80
C CYS A 215 -14.10 4.77 9.17
N ASP A 216 -14.93 4.10 8.38
CA ASP A 216 -15.05 2.66 8.46
C ASP A 216 -13.71 2.02 8.08
N PHE A 217 -13.26 1.02 8.84
CA PHE A 217 -12.03 0.28 8.56
C PHE A 217 -12.23 -0.64 7.35
N SER A 218 -12.38 -0.02 6.18
CA SER A 218 -12.68 -0.65 4.89
C SER A 218 -11.59 -0.33 3.85
N PRO A 219 -11.41 -1.20 2.85
CA PRO A 219 -10.52 -0.92 1.72
C PRO A 219 -10.90 0.34 0.94
N GLU A 220 -12.21 0.60 0.79
CA GLU A 220 -12.77 1.73 0.06
C GLU A 220 -12.40 3.06 0.74
N SER A 221 -12.57 3.16 2.07
CA SER A 221 -12.21 4.34 2.86
C SER A 221 -10.70 4.62 2.82
N ARG A 222 -9.87 3.57 2.78
CA ARG A 222 -8.41 3.73 2.66
C ARG A 222 -8.00 4.28 1.28
N LEU A 223 -8.64 3.81 0.20
CA LEU A 223 -8.43 4.34 -1.15
C LEU A 223 -8.88 5.80 -1.25
N GLU A 224 -10.01 6.15 -0.64
CA GLU A 224 -10.52 7.53 -0.59
C GLU A 224 -9.55 8.46 0.14
N ALA A 225 -9.07 8.06 1.33
CA ALA A 225 -8.03 8.79 2.06
C ALA A 225 -6.76 8.96 1.25
N HIS A 226 -6.36 7.95 0.47
CA HIS A 226 -5.22 8.05 -0.42
C HIS A 226 -5.43 9.09 -1.53
N ARG A 227 -6.55 9.00 -2.27
CA ARG A 227 -6.90 9.95 -3.34
C ARG A 227 -6.94 11.38 -2.82
N TYR A 228 -7.52 11.58 -1.64
CA TYR A 228 -7.57 12.87 -0.99
C TYR A 228 -6.16 13.44 -0.70
N LEU A 229 -5.26 12.61 -0.18
CA LEU A 229 -3.87 13.00 0.08
C LEU A 229 -3.08 13.29 -1.22
N GLU A 230 -3.33 12.54 -2.29
CA GLU A 230 -2.72 12.78 -3.60
C GLU A 230 -3.20 14.10 -4.22
N GLU A 231 -4.50 14.36 -4.18
CA GLU A 231 -5.08 15.60 -4.69
C GLU A 231 -4.49 16.81 -3.94
N LYS A 232 -4.37 16.71 -2.62
CA LYS A 232 -3.68 17.69 -1.77
C LYS A 232 -2.23 17.90 -2.17
N ARG A 233 -1.48 16.84 -2.52
CA ARG A 233 -0.09 16.96 -2.99
C ARG A 233 -0.04 17.71 -4.32
N CYS A 234 -0.90 17.37 -5.27
CA CYS A 234 -1.03 18.05 -6.56
C CYS A 234 -1.45 19.52 -6.43
N GLN A 235 -2.39 19.83 -5.53
CA GLN A 235 -2.79 21.21 -5.24
C GLN A 235 -1.62 22.01 -4.65
N ARG A 236 -0.85 21.42 -3.71
CA ARG A 236 0.33 22.08 -3.13
C ARG A 236 1.46 22.29 -4.15
N THR A 237 1.64 21.40 -5.13
CA THR A 237 2.62 21.60 -6.21
C THR A 237 2.13 22.66 -7.20
N ALA A 238 0.86 22.62 -7.62
CA ALA A 238 0.27 23.64 -8.48
C ALA A 238 0.27 25.04 -7.84
N ASP A 239 0.03 25.14 -6.54
CA ASP A 239 0.12 26.41 -5.79
C ASP A 239 1.55 26.95 -5.69
N LYS A 240 2.55 26.07 -5.67
CA LYS A 240 3.96 26.48 -5.73
C LYS A 240 4.34 26.99 -7.11
N GLU A 241 3.81 26.39 -8.17
CA GLU A 241 4.03 26.83 -9.56
C GLU A 241 3.30 28.15 -9.86
N LYS A 242 2.09 28.34 -9.31
CA LYS A 242 1.30 29.58 -9.47
C LYS A 242 1.85 30.76 -8.66
N LYS A 243 2.55 30.51 -7.55
CA LYS A 243 3.19 31.59 -6.79
C LYS A 243 4.39 32.10 -7.58
N PRO A 244 4.40 33.37 -8.04
CA PRO A 244 5.57 33.92 -8.70
C PRO A 244 6.76 33.79 -7.74
N LYS A 245 7.87 33.21 -8.21
CA LYS A 245 9.13 33.17 -7.44
C LYS A 245 9.38 34.60 -6.98
N LYS A 246 9.40 34.83 -5.66
CA LYS A 246 9.69 36.16 -5.10
C LYS A 246 10.99 36.62 -5.76
N SER A 247 10.93 37.75 -6.49
CA SER A 247 12.12 38.36 -7.05
C SER A 247 13.10 38.57 -5.89
N ARG A 248 14.36 38.17 -6.10
CA ARG A 248 15.39 38.33 -5.07
C ARG A 248 15.49 39.84 -4.81
N THR A 249 15.27 40.24 -3.57
CA THR A 249 15.47 41.62 -3.15
C THR A 249 16.97 41.88 -3.14
N LEU A 250 17.48 42.54 -4.19
CA LEU A 250 18.91 42.84 -4.35
C LEU A 250 19.35 44.08 -3.54
N MET A 251 18.37 44.90 -3.14
CA MET A 251 18.58 46.16 -2.43
C MET A 251 17.62 46.23 -1.24
N ALA A 252 18.12 46.54 -0.04
CA ALA A 252 17.30 46.83 1.12
C ALA A 252 16.57 48.17 0.96
N GLU A 253 15.53 48.42 1.77
CA GLU A 253 14.69 49.64 1.70
C GLU A 253 15.48 50.94 1.95
N ASP A 254 16.66 50.84 2.57
CA ASP A 254 17.61 51.92 2.81
C ASP A 254 18.60 52.16 1.64
N GLY A 255 18.47 51.42 0.54
CA GLY A 255 19.36 51.49 -0.62
C GLY A 255 20.66 50.69 -0.47
N ARG A 256 20.82 49.90 0.60
CA ARG A 256 21.99 49.04 0.78
C ARG A 256 21.87 47.78 -0.08
N ALA A 257 22.84 47.52 -0.95
CA ALA A 257 22.91 46.27 -1.69
C ALA A 257 23.06 45.08 -0.72
N LEU A 258 22.14 44.11 -0.81
CA LEU A 258 22.23 42.85 -0.07
C LEU A 258 23.24 41.95 -0.77
N ASN A 259 24.08 41.23 -0.01
CA ASN A 259 25.20 40.48 -0.58
C ASN A 259 24.70 39.36 -1.50
N VAL A 260 24.82 39.59 -2.80
CA VAL A 260 24.61 38.60 -3.86
C VAL A 260 25.99 38.03 -4.20
N ASN A 261 26.16 36.72 -4.05
CA ASN A 261 27.29 36.02 -4.67
C ASN A 261 27.05 36.01 -6.19
N GLU A 262 27.40 37.09 -6.86
CA GLU A 262 27.46 37.15 -8.32
C GLU A 262 28.68 36.34 -8.79
N SER A 263 28.51 35.54 -9.85
CA SER A 263 29.62 34.82 -10.44
C SER A 263 30.59 35.81 -11.07
N LYS A 264 31.86 35.75 -10.69
CA LYS A 264 32.92 36.60 -11.25
C LYS A 264 33.25 36.28 -12.72
N LEU A 265 32.65 35.21 -13.27
CA LEU A 265 32.74 34.79 -14.66
C LEU A 265 31.33 34.84 -15.25
N GLY A 266 31.20 35.40 -16.46
CA GLY A 266 29.97 35.31 -17.22
C GLY A 266 29.75 33.86 -17.61
N PHE A 267 28.54 33.32 -17.45
CA PHE A 267 28.26 31.98 -17.90
C PHE A 267 26.84 31.83 -18.44
N THR A 268 26.67 30.87 -19.34
CA THR A 268 25.39 30.45 -19.89
C THR A 268 25.15 28.99 -19.56
N LEU A 269 23.90 28.66 -19.23
CA LEU A 269 23.48 27.31 -18.89
C LEU A 269 22.42 26.87 -19.90
N THR A 270 22.65 25.78 -20.62
CA THR A 270 21.71 25.21 -21.57
C THR A 270 21.39 23.78 -21.18
N GLU A 271 20.10 23.45 -21.10
CA GLU A 271 19.63 22.09 -20.85
C GLU A 271 19.50 21.38 -22.20
N ASP A 272 20.26 20.29 -22.38
CA ASP A 272 20.15 19.41 -23.53
C ASP A 272 19.23 18.24 -23.16
N GLU A 273 17.98 18.33 -23.61
CA GLU A 273 16.94 17.32 -23.34
C GLU A 273 17.24 15.96 -24.02
N GLU A 274 18.06 15.93 -25.08
CA GLU A 274 18.38 14.68 -25.78
C GLU A 274 19.43 13.84 -25.02
N ASN A 275 20.38 14.52 -24.37
CA ASN A 275 21.44 13.88 -23.59
C ASN A 275 21.21 13.92 -22.07
N ASN A 276 20.08 14.50 -21.65
CA ASN A 276 19.68 14.67 -20.25
C ASN A 276 20.80 15.28 -19.39
N CYS A 277 21.52 16.25 -19.96
CA CYS A 277 22.68 16.89 -19.34
C CYS A 277 22.54 18.41 -19.36
N ILE A 278 23.18 19.07 -18.40
CA ILE A 278 23.19 20.52 -18.28
C ILE A 278 24.56 21.01 -18.73
N GLN A 279 24.61 21.74 -19.83
CA GLN A 279 25.84 22.32 -20.35
C GLN A 279 26.06 23.71 -19.74
N LEU A 280 27.22 23.89 -19.11
CA LEU A 280 27.65 25.15 -18.49
C LEU A 280 28.79 25.75 -19.31
N ASP A 281 28.50 26.83 -20.03
CA ASP A 281 29.48 27.56 -20.82
C ASP A 281 30.00 28.76 -20.02
N LEU A 282 31.28 28.71 -19.62
CA LEU A 282 31.95 29.78 -18.89
C LEU A 282 32.66 30.73 -19.88
N HIS A 283 32.29 32.00 -19.88
CA HIS A 283 33.01 33.06 -20.58
C HIS A 283 34.20 33.50 -19.72
N VAL A 284 35.37 32.95 -20.03
CA VAL A 284 36.65 33.36 -19.44
C VAL A 284 37.22 34.51 -20.28
N PRO A 285 37.61 35.65 -19.68
CA PRO A 285 38.23 36.77 -20.40
C PRO A 285 39.62 36.44 -20.97
#